data_AF-A0A4R2K3C8-F1
#
_entry.id   AF-A0A4R2K3C8-F1
#
_cell.length_a   1.000
_cell.length_b   1.000
_cell.length_c   1.000
_cell.angle_alpha   90.00
_cell.angle_beta   90.00
_cell.angle_gamma   90.00
#
_symmetry.space_group_name_H-M   'P 1'
#
loop_
_entity.id
_entity.type
_entity.pdbx_description
1 polymer ?
#
loop_
_entity_poly.entity_id
_entity_poly.type
_entity_poly.pdbx_seq_one_letter_code
_entity_poly.pdbx_strand_id
1 'polypeptide(L)'
;MAVAVTTDAGFRMPTIAIATAMADHDNVYAYRYDRPTIYKGRDLGAPHGAELPYVFATDSEIGRRLAGDYDPEFADVVNSMWRAFVTDGRPAHDWPRYPPATRSTMLLEPTGHQVWAATKGLA
;
A
#
# COMPACT_ATOMS: atom_id res chain seq x y z
N MET A 1 20.41 -1.87 8.42
CA MET A 1 20.76 -0.47 8.07
C MET A 1 20.73 -0.23 6.56
N ALA A 2 21.48 -0.97 5.74
CA ALA A 2 21.47 -0.77 4.27
C ALA A 2 20.07 -0.88 3.62
N VAL A 3 19.27 -1.88 3.99
CA VAL A 3 17.90 -2.06 3.44
C VAL A 3 17.01 -0.84 3.70
N ALA A 4 16.99 -0.33 4.94
CA ALA A 4 16.18 0.84 5.28
C ALA A 4 16.60 2.09 4.49
N VAL A 5 17.90 2.35 4.36
CA VAL A 5 18.41 3.48 3.57
C VAL A 5 18.02 3.35 2.10
N THR A 6 18.14 2.15 1.51
CA THR A 6 17.73 1.91 0.12
C THR A 6 16.22 2.05 -0.07
N THR A 7 15.40 1.59 0.88
CA THR A 7 13.95 1.80 0.86
C THR A 7 13.60 3.29 0.90
N ASP A 8 14.25 4.05 1.78
CA ASP A 8 13.99 5.48 1.94
C ASP A 8 14.38 6.26 0.68
N ALA A 9 15.59 6.01 0.16
CA ALA A 9 16.11 6.72 -1.00
C ALA A 9 15.44 6.30 -2.31
N GLY A 10 15.12 5.02 -2.48
CA GLY A 10 14.60 4.46 -3.73
C GLY A 10 13.09 4.59 -3.89
N PHE A 11 12.33 4.62 -2.80
CA PHE A 11 10.87 4.57 -2.85
C PHE A 11 10.23 5.67 -1.99
N ARG A 12 10.51 5.66 -0.68
CA ARG A 12 9.76 6.47 0.28
C ARG A 12 9.86 7.98 0.02
N MET A 13 11.08 8.51 -0.03
CA MET A 13 11.30 9.95 -0.14
C MET A 13 10.82 10.51 -1.48
N PRO A 14 11.08 9.86 -2.63
CA PRO A 14 10.49 10.25 -3.91
C PRO A 14 8.95 10.24 -3.89
N THR A 15 8.31 9.21 -3.32
CA THR A 15 6.84 9.14 -3.22
C THR A 15 6.29 10.30 -2.40
N ILE A 16 6.90 10.63 -1.25
CA ILE A 16 6.49 11.79 -0.42
C ILE A 16 6.63 13.09 -1.20
N ALA A 17 7.74 13.27 -1.93
CA ALA A 17 7.98 14.49 -2.70
C ALA A 17 6.92 14.69 -3.79
N ILE A 18 6.61 13.63 -4.56
CA ILE A 18 5.58 13.67 -5.61
C ILE A 18 4.20 13.91 -5.00
N ALA A 19 3.83 13.18 -3.95
CA ALA A 19 2.52 13.34 -3.30
C ALA A 19 2.33 14.75 -2.72
N THR A 20 3.38 15.32 -2.12
CA THR A 20 3.34 16.68 -1.57
C THR A 20 3.20 17.72 -2.68
N ALA A 21 3.97 17.60 -3.77
CA ALA A 21 3.89 18.54 -4.88
C ALA A 21 2.53 18.49 -5.60
N MET A 22 1.93 17.31 -5.75
CA MET A 22 0.66 17.15 -6.45
C MET A 22 -0.56 17.51 -5.60
N ALA A 23 -0.45 17.51 -4.27
CA ALA A 23 -1.59 17.72 -3.38
C ALA A 23 -2.18 19.14 -3.40
N ASP A 24 -1.43 20.11 -3.94
CA ASP A 24 -1.93 21.48 -4.20
C ASP A 24 -2.64 21.61 -5.57
N HIS A 25 -2.52 20.58 -6.42
CA HIS A 25 -3.03 20.58 -7.79
C HIS A 25 -4.21 19.65 -8.01
N ASP A 26 -4.28 18.52 -7.30
CA ASP A 26 -5.35 17.53 -7.44
C ASP A 26 -5.56 16.71 -6.16
N ASN A 27 -6.55 15.82 -6.17
CA ASN A 27 -6.77 14.84 -5.13
C ASN A 27 -5.67 13.76 -5.17
N VAL A 28 -4.83 13.75 -4.13
CA VAL A 28 -3.78 12.75 -3.94
C VAL A 28 -4.22 11.76 -2.86
N TYR A 29 -3.93 10.48 -3.06
CA TYR A 29 -4.14 9.41 -2.09
C TYR A 29 -2.86 8.61 -1.98
N ALA A 30 -2.40 8.34 -0.76
CA ALA A 30 -1.18 7.57 -0.51
C ALA A 30 -1.48 6.39 0.41
N TYR A 31 -0.77 5.28 0.19
CA TYR A 31 -0.78 4.14 1.10
C TYR A 31 0.64 3.62 1.39
N ARG A 32 0.76 2.84 2.47
CA ARG A 32 1.92 2.03 2.83
C ARG A 32 1.46 0.59 3.02
N TYR A 33 2.10 -0.36 2.35
CA TYR A 33 1.80 -1.78 2.50
C TYR A 33 2.72 -2.39 3.56
N ASP A 34 2.14 -2.95 4.62
CA ASP A 34 2.88 -3.45 5.79
C ASP A 34 2.71 -4.96 6.03
N ARG A 35 1.82 -5.62 5.28
CA ARG A 35 1.61 -7.06 5.43
C ARG A 35 2.92 -7.82 5.12
N PRO A 36 3.42 -8.65 6.06
CA PRO A 36 4.65 -9.40 5.84
C PRO A 36 4.44 -10.52 4.82
N THR A 37 5.45 -10.76 4.01
CA THR A 37 5.57 -11.88 3.09
C THR A 37 6.29 -13.01 3.81
N ILE A 38 5.56 -14.10 4.08
CA ILE A 38 6.13 -15.34 4.59
C ILE A 38 6.45 -16.23 3.39
N TYR A 39 7.74 -16.45 3.13
CA TYR A 39 8.19 -17.30 2.03
C TYR A 39 9.13 -18.39 2.52
N LYS A 40 8.67 -19.65 2.41
CA LYS A 40 9.40 -20.85 2.90
C LYS A 40 9.78 -20.73 4.39
N GLY A 41 8.86 -20.25 5.22
CA GLY A 41 9.04 -20.10 6.67
C GLY A 41 9.93 -18.93 7.09
N ARG A 42 10.33 -18.05 6.16
CA ARG A 42 11.08 -16.83 6.47
C ARG A 42 10.20 -15.60 6.28
N ASP A 43 10.26 -14.70 7.24
CA ASP A 43 9.67 -13.37 7.16
C ASP A 43 10.59 -12.45 6.36
N LEU A 44 10.09 -11.95 5.23
CA LEU A 44 10.79 -11.01 4.35
C LEU A 44 10.36 -9.55 4.58
N GLY A 45 9.50 -9.29 5.55
CA GLY A 45 8.78 -8.02 5.70
C GLY A 45 7.84 -7.79 4.52
N ALA A 46 7.65 -6.54 4.13
CA ALA A 46 6.89 -6.13 2.95
C ALA A 46 7.84 -5.81 1.78
N PRO A 47 8.30 -6.80 0.99
CA PRO A 47 9.24 -6.54 -0.10
C PRO A 47 8.56 -5.80 -1.25
N HIS A 48 9.39 -5.16 -2.09
CA HIS A 48 8.91 -4.45 -3.27
C HIS A 48 8.09 -5.38 -4.19
N GLY A 49 6.87 -4.93 -4.54
CA GLY A 49 5.96 -5.65 -5.42
C GLY A 49 5.05 -6.68 -4.74
N ALA A 50 5.17 -6.89 -3.43
CA ALA A 50 4.33 -7.83 -2.68
C ALA A 50 2.85 -7.46 -2.64
N GLU A 51 2.52 -6.18 -2.86
CA GLU A 51 1.15 -5.69 -2.89
C GLU A 51 0.44 -5.97 -4.22
N LEU A 52 1.19 -6.16 -5.31
CA LEU A 52 0.63 -6.26 -6.67
C LEU A 52 -0.41 -7.38 -6.84
N PRO A 53 -0.24 -8.60 -6.29
CA PRO A 53 -1.26 -9.65 -6.39
C PRO A 53 -2.62 -9.23 -5.80
N TYR A 54 -2.60 -8.37 -4.78
CA TYR A 54 -3.80 -7.84 -4.14
C TYR A 54 -4.41 -6.67 -4.92
N VAL A 55 -3.57 -5.80 -5.49
CA VAL A 55 -4.02 -4.73 -6.40
C VAL A 55 -4.76 -5.30 -7.61
N PHE A 56 -4.27 -6.42 -8.17
CA PHE A 56 -4.86 -7.05 -9.35
C PHE A 56 -5.83 -8.19 -9.05
N ALA A 57 -6.09 -8.51 -7.77
CA ALA A 57 -6.86 -9.68 -7.36
C ALA A 57 -6.48 -10.97 -8.13
N THR A 58 -5.17 -11.19 -8.29
CA THR A 58 -4.63 -12.25 -9.15
C THR A 58 -3.86 -13.27 -8.33
N ASP A 59 -4.48 -14.43 -8.15
CA ASP A 59 -3.88 -15.58 -7.50
C ASP A 59 -3.01 -16.40 -8.49
N SER A 60 -1.80 -15.91 -8.77
CA SER A 60 -0.84 -16.56 -9.66
C SER A 60 0.38 -17.11 -8.92
N GLU A 61 1.10 -18.06 -9.53
CA GLU A 61 2.34 -18.60 -8.96
C GLU A 61 3.38 -17.50 -8.69
N ILE A 62 3.55 -16.56 -9.63
CA ILE A 62 4.45 -15.41 -9.46
C ILE A 62 3.96 -14.51 -8.33
N GLY A 63 2.64 -14.26 -8.26
CA GLY A 63 2.03 -13.47 -7.19
C GLY A 63 2.26 -14.07 -5.80
N ARG A 64 2.05 -15.38 -5.64
CA ARG A 64 2.34 -16.09 -4.38
C ARG A 64 3.81 -16.08 -3.99
N ARG A 65 4.74 -16.04 -4.97
CA ARG A 65 6.17 -15.88 -4.67
C ARG A 65 6.50 -14.49 -4.11
N LEU A 66 5.74 -13.47 -4.47
CA LEU A 66 5.92 -12.09 -4.00
C LEU A 66 5.17 -11.81 -2.70
N ALA A 67 3.92 -12.25 -2.59
CA ALA A 67 3.04 -11.99 -1.45
C ALA A 67 3.13 -13.06 -0.33
N GLY A 68 3.74 -14.20 -0.62
CA GLY A 68 3.79 -15.35 0.29
C GLY A 68 2.44 -16.05 0.37
N ASP A 69 1.95 -16.24 1.59
CA ASP A 69 0.61 -16.77 1.84
C ASP A 69 -0.44 -15.77 1.33
N TYR A 70 -0.90 -15.96 0.10
CA TYR A 70 -1.91 -15.10 -0.52
C TYR A 70 -3.23 -15.13 0.26
N ASP A 71 -3.85 -13.96 0.38
CA ASP A 71 -5.10 -13.75 1.12
C ASP A 71 -6.18 -13.20 0.16
N PRO A 72 -7.17 -14.02 -0.24
CA PRO A 72 -8.18 -13.59 -1.20
C PRO A 72 -9.12 -12.51 -0.65
N GLU A 73 -9.42 -12.50 0.65
CA GLU A 73 -10.30 -11.50 1.25
C GLU A 73 -9.62 -10.13 1.28
N PHE A 74 -8.34 -10.11 1.65
CA PHE A 74 -7.53 -8.90 1.57
C PHE A 74 -7.36 -8.42 0.11
N ALA A 75 -7.25 -9.34 -0.85
CA ALA A 75 -7.20 -9.00 -2.28
C ALA A 75 -8.48 -8.32 -2.76
N ASP A 76 -9.65 -8.84 -2.38
CA ASP A 76 -10.94 -8.25 -2.76
C ASP A 76 -11.09 -6.82 -2.24
N VAL A 77 -10.63 -6.57 -1.01
CA VAL A 77 -10.61 -5.24 -0.43
C VAL A 77 -9.67 -4.31 -1.19
N VAL A 78 -8.39 -4.66 -1.32
CA VAL A 78 -7.39 -3.78 -1.97
C VAL A 78 -7.78 -3.51 -3.42
N ASN A 79 -8.25 -4.53 -4.14
CA ASN A 79 -8.75 -4.36 -5.49
C ASN A 79 -10.00 -3.47 -5.53
N SER A 80 -10.92 -3.55 -4.56
CA SER A 80 -12.07 -2.64 -4.49
C SER A 80 -11.67 -1.18 -4.29
N MET A 81 -10.62 -0.88 -3.52
CA MET A 81 -10.08 0.47 -3.36
C MET A 81 -9.59 1.04 -4.70
N TRP A 82 -8.80 0.24 -5.43
CA TRP A 82 -8.27 0.63 -6.73
C TRP A 82 -9.35 0.74 -7.80
N ARG A 83 -10.31 -0.19 -7.82
CA ARG A 83 -11.47 -0.13 -8.74
C ARG A 83 -12.24 1.19 -8.55
N ALA A 84 -12.58 1.55 -7.31
CA ALA A 84 -13.26 2.80 -7.00
C ALA A 84 -12.45 4.04 -7.42
N PHE A 85 -11.14 4.04 -7.21
CA PHE A 85 -10.29 5.14 -7.65
C PHE A 85 -10.32 5.32 -9.19
N VAL A 86 -10.24 4.22 -9.94
CA VAL A 86 -10.30 4.25 -11.41
C VAL A 86 -11.67 4.70 -11.93
N THR A 87 -12.77 4.31 -11.26
CA THR A 87 -14.13 4.66 -11.68
C THR A 87 -14.53 6.08 -11.30
N ASP A 88 -14.20 6.51 -10.08
CA ASP A 88 -14.79 7.68 -9.45
C ASP A 88 -13.76 8.76 -9.09
N GLY A 89 -12.47 8.52 -9.31
CA GLY A 89 -11.37 9.42 -8.90
C GLY A 89 -11.16 9.48 -7.38
N ARG A 90 -11.86 8.63 -6.62
CA ARG A 90 -11.74 8.52 -5.15
C ARG A 90 -11.70 7.04 -4.74
N PRO A 91 -10.74 6.62 -3.90
CA PRO A 91 -10.71 5.24 -3.41
C PRO A 91 -11.86 4.97 -2.44
N ALA A 92 -12.26 3.70 -2.35
CA ALA A 92 -13.25 3.21 -1.39
C ALA A 92 -12.74 3.30 0.07
N HIS A 93 -13.58 2.86 1.01
CA HIS A 93 -13.16 2.51 2.37
C HIS A 93 -12.61 3.67 3.21
N ASP A 94 -13.16 4.87 3.00
CA ASP A 94 -12.76 6.10 3.70
C ASP A 94 -11.27 6.40 3.63
N TRP A 95 -10.61 6.00 2.53
CA TRP A 95 -9.22 6.34 2.28
C TRP A 95 -9.03 7.85 2.32
N PRO A 96 -8.28 8.38 3.30
CA PRO A 96 -8.16 9.81 3.48
C PRO A 96 -7.37 10.42 2.32
N ARG A 97 -7.84 11.55 1.81
CA ARG A 97 -7.05 12.36 0.89
C ARG A 97 -5.75 12.77 1.58
N TYR A 98 -4.64 12.65 0.88
CA TYR A 98 -3.31 13.05 1.34
C TYR A 98 -3.24 14.57 1.52
N PRO A 99 -3.06 15.09 2.75
CA PRO A 99 -2.82 16.50 2.99
C PRO A 99 -1.31 16.76 3.12
N PRO A 100 -0.75 17.84 2.53
CA PRO A 100 0.67 18.15 2.65
C PRO A 100 1.16 18.26 4.11
N ALA A 101 0.32 18.78 5.00
CA ALA A 101 0.68 19.08 6.39
C ALA A 101 0.77 17.84 7.30
N THR A 102 -0.17 16.89 7.19
CA THR A 102 -0.20 15.70 8.06
C THR A 102 0.21 14.41 7.35
N ARG A 103 0.38 14.46 6.02
CA ARG A 103 0.80 13.33 5.17
C ARG A 103 0.04 12.04 5.50
N SER A 104 -1.25 12.19 5.76
CA SER A 104 -2.15 11.09 6.11
C SER A 104 -2.05 10.00 5.05
N THR A 105 -1.71 8.80 5.49
CA THR A 105 -1.39 7.67 4.61
C THR A 105 -2.19 6.47 5.05
N MET A 106 -2.81 5.80 4.09
CA MET A 106 -3.51 4.55 4.34
C MET A 106 -2.51 3.44 4.64
N LEU A 107 -2.64 2.76 5.76
CA LEU A 107 -1.89 1.55 6.03
C LEU A 107 -2.66 0.37 5.43
N LEU A 108 -2.02 -0.45 4.59
CA LEU A 108 -2.60 -1.69 4.07
C LEU A 108 -1.98 -2.87 4.82
N GLU A 109 -2.73 -3.39 5.78
CA GLU A 109 -2.40 -4.60 6.52
C GLU A 109 -3.70 -5.28 6.98
N PRO A 110 -3.78 -6.62 7.01
CA PRO A 110 -4.92 -7.30 7.63
C PRO A 110 -4.88 -7.06 9.15
N THR A 111 -5.78 -6.23 9.69
CA THR A 111 -5.96 -5.99 11.13
C THR A 111 -7.34 -6.47 11.57
N GLY A 112 -7.48 -7.78 11.80
CA GLY A 112 -8.76 -8.38 12.19
C GLY A 112 -9.83 -8.19 11.10
N HIS A 113 -10.96 -7.53 11.41
CA HIS A 113 -12.03 -7.22 10.44
C HIS A 113 -11.80 -5.91 9.65
N GLN A 114 -10.73 -5.18 9.93
CA GLN A 114 -10.33 -4.00 9.17
C GLN A 114 -9.06 -4.31 8.40
N VAL A 115 -8.96 -3.77 7.19
CA VAL A 115 -7.84 -4.03 6.28
C VAL A 115 -6.95 -2.79 6.14
N TRP A 116 -7.24 -1.74 6.93
CA TRP A 116 -6.52 -0.48 6.88
C TRP A 116 -6.68 0.44 8.09
N ALA A 117 -5.71 1.33 8.28
CA ALA A 117 -5.76 2.43 9.25
C ALA A 117 -5.11 3.70 8.70
N ALA A 118 -5.66 4.88 9.02
CA ALA A 118 -5.01 6.14 8.69
C ALA A 118 -3.86 6.43 9.67
N THR A 119 -2.63 6.53 9.16
CA THR A 119 -1.47 6.91 9.97
C THR A 119 -1.08 8.36 9.71
N LYS A 120 -0.61 9.06 10.76
CA LYS A 120 0.04 10.37 10.60
C LYS A 120 1.42 10.13 10.00
N GLY A 121 1.55 10.42 8.71
CA GLY A 121 2.80 10.44 7.99
C GLY A 121 3.31 9.08 7.53
N LEU A 122 3.88 9.09 6.32
CA LEU A 122 4.94 8.17 5.94
C LEU A 122 6.17 8.51 6.80
N ALA A 123 6.24 8.00 8.04
CA ALA A 123 7.44 8.08 8.91
C ALA A 123 8.58 7.21 8.40
#